data_AF-A0A1L0C7X6-F1
#
_entry.id   AF-A0A1L0C7X6-F1
#
_cell.length_a   1.000
_cell.length_b   1.000
_cell.length_c   1.000
_cell.angle_alpha   90.00
_cell.angle_beta   90.00
_cell.angle_gamma   90.00
#
_symmetry.space_group_name_H-M   'P 1'
#
loop_
_entity.id
_entity.type
_entity.pdbx_description
1 polymer ?
#
loop_
_entity_poly.entity_id
_entity_poly.type
_entity_poly.pdbx_seq_one_letter_code
_entity_poly.pdbx_strand_id
1 'polypeptide(L)'
;MLAMVCFLPRLHKASFDAVVELEGDVGLLKLKHALESTQHSRSLLHIARVVKHRLAPFIFRELFFCLINLLPMIGTPLVIYLRAPIQGYRTHRKYYTWMMWNNVQSKEFYRAHKGDYTGFGIVCLLLQMIPGFAVVFIFTGNIGMGLWTAQNHHIFEAEESIKRI
;
A
#
# COMPACT_ATOMS: atom_id res chain seq x y z
N MET A 1 -10.23 7.99 20.42
CA MET A 1 -9.23 8.22 19.36
C MET A 1 -8.08 7.21 19.36
N LEU A 2 -7.42 6.90 20.48
CA LEU A 2 -6.32 5.93 20.56
C LEU A 2 -6.68 4.49 20.11
N ALA A 3 -7.86 4.00 20.49
CA ALA A 3 -8.34 2.68 20.06
C ALA A 3 -8.46 2.57 18.54
N MET A 4 -8.93 3.63 17.88
CA MET A 4 -9.06 3.68 16.42
C MET A 4 -7.69 3.66 15.73
N VAL A 5 -6.70 4.40 16.26
CA VAL A 5 -5.32 4.42 15.73
C VAL A 5 -4.64 3.05 15.89
N CYS A 6 -4.93 2.33 16.99
CA CYS A 6 -4.40 0.97 17.20
C CYS A 6 -5.14 -0.11 16.40
N PHE A 7 -6.44 0.06 16.13
CA PHE A 7 -7.27 -0.95 15.47
C PHE A 7 -7.21 -0.87 13.94
N LEU A 8 -7.06 0.33 13.38
CA LEU A 8 -6.97 0.57 11.93
C LEU A 8 -5.89 -0.25 11.20
N PRO A 9 -4.65 -0.43 11.72
CA PRO A 9 -3.66 -1.29 11.05
C PRO A 9 -4.00 -2.78 11.13
N ARG A 10 -4.76 -3.22 12.14
CA ARG A 10 -5.24 -4.62 12.25
C ARG A 10 -6.38 -4.88 11.26
N LEU A 11 -7.33 -3.96 11.16
CA LEU A 11 -8.44 -4.10 10.22
C LEU A 11 -7.99 -4.02 8.76
N HIS A 12 -7.05 -3.12 8.44
CA HIS A 12 -6.41 -3.10 7.12
C HIS A 12 -5.87 -4.47 6.74
N LYS A 13 -5.16 -5.13 7.67
CA LYS A 13 -4.61 -6.49 7.53
C LYS A 13 -5.72 -7.48 7.23
N ALA A 14 -6.66 -7.63 8.16
CA ALA A 14 -7.75 -8.58 8.04
C ALA A 14 -8.56 -8.45 6.74
N SER A 15 -8.90 -7.23 6.30
CA SER A 15 -9.71 -7.05 5.08
C SER A 15 -8.98 -7.47 3.80
N PHE A 16 -7.68 -7.24 3.72
CA PHE A 16 -6.89 -7.66 2.56
C PHE A 16 -6.68 -9.18 2.58
N ASP A 17 -6.39 -9.72 3.75
CA ASP A 17 -6.12 -11.14 3.94
C ASP A 17 -7.37 -11.98 3.64
N ALA A 18 -8.55 -11.50 4.06
CA ALA A 18 -9.83 -12.14 3.79
C ALA A 18 -10.20 -12.13 2.29
N VAL A 19 -9.91 -11.05 1.56
CA VAL A 19 -10.21 -10.96 0.13
C VAL A 19 -9.37 -11.92 -0.68
N VAL A 20 -8.07 -12.01 -0.37
CA VAL A 20 -7.16 -12.93 -1.05
C VAL A 20 -7.53 -14.39 -0.76
N GLU A 21 -8.01 -14.66 0.45
CA GLU A 21 -8.52 -15.98 0.83
C GLU A 21 -9.82 -16.34 0.12
N LEU A 22 -10.73 -15.38 -0.05
CA LEU A 22 -12.00 -15.56 -0.76
C LEU A 22 -11.82 -15.71 -2.28
N GLU A 23 -10.86 -15.00 -2.89
CA GLU A 23 -10.58 -15.10 -4.32
C GLU A 23 -9.92 -16.43 -4.70
N GLY A 24 -9.43 -17.20 -3.71
CA GLY A 24 -9.04 -18.60 -3.90
C GLY A 24 -7.75 -18.81 -4.69
N ASP A 25 -6.90 -17.79 -4.83
CA ASP A 25 -5.61 -17.94 -5.50
C ASP A 25 -4.64 -18.77 -4.65
N VAL A 26 -4.59 -20.07 -4.98
CA VAL A 26 -3.78 -21.08 -4.29
C VAL A 26 -2.28 -20.78 -4.30
N GLY A 27 -1.78 -20.03 -5.28
CA GLY A 27 -0.38 -19.62 -5.34
C GLY A 27 -0.07 -18.61 -4.25
N LEU A 28 -0.88 -17.56 -4.18
CA LEU A 28 -0.73 -16.47 -3.23
C LEU A 28 -1.00 -16.91 -1.77
N LEU A 29 -1.96 -17.82 -1.57
CA LEU A 29 -2.24 -18.45 -0.28
C LEU A 29 -1.05 -19.26 0.25
N LYS A 30 -0.38 -20.04 -0.60
CA LYS A 30 0.83 -20.79 -0.22
C LYS A 30 1.95 -19.85 0.23
N LEU A 31 2.14 -18.74 -0.48
CA LEU A 31 3.15 -17.73 -0.12
C LEU A 31 2.83 -17.06 1.21
N LYS A 32 1.56 -16.71 1.46
CA LYS A 32 1.08 -16.19 2.76
C LYS A 32 1.42 -17.17 3.89
N HIS A 33 1.05 -18.45 3.74
CA HIS A 33 1.31 -19.46 4.76
C HIS A 33 2.80 -19.73 4.99
N ALA A 34 3.60 -19.80 3.91
CA ALA A 34 5.06 -19.96 3.99
C ALA A 34 5.73 -18.78 4.72
N LEU A 35 5.19 -17.57 4.58
CA LEU A 35 5.66 -16.43 5.34
C LEU A 35 5.24 -16.43 6.79
N GLU A 36 3.98 -16.76 7.06
CA GLU A 36 3.45 -16.79 8.42
C GLU A 36 4.19 -17.84 9.28
N SER A 37 4.61 -18.97 8.69
CA SER A 37 5.48 -19.96 9.35
C SER A 37 6.91 -19.45 9.58
N THR A 38 7.45 -18.63 8.67
CA THR A 38 8.81 -18.08 8.78
C THR A 38 8.87 -16.88 9.72
N GLN A 39 7.75 -16.16 9.90
CA GLN A 39 7.66 -14.90 10.61
C GLN A 39 7.33 -15.04 12.11
N HIS A 40 7.17 -16.27 12.62
CA HIS A 40 6.88 -16.54 14.04
C HIS A 40 8.02 -16.16 15.01
N SER A 41 9.19 -15.72 14.52
CA SER A 41 10.22 -15.13 15.36
C SER A 41 10.88 -13.96 14.65
N ARG A 42 10.43 -12.73 14.97
CA ARG A 42 11.31 -11.57 15.08
C ARG A 42 10.65 -10.43 15.85
N SER A 43 11.29 -10.18 16.99
CA SER A 43 10.98 -9.28 18.09
C SER A 43 10.72 -7.83 17.68
N LEU A 44 9.88 -7.20 18.51
CA LEU A 44 9.49 -5.79 18.58
C LEU A 44 10.66 -4.77 18.65
N LEU A 45 11.92 -5.21 18.63
CA LEU A 45 13.10 -4.42 18.96
C LEU A 45 13.72 -3.63 17.79
N HIS A 46 13.30 -3.83 16.53
CA HIS A 46 13.86 -3.10 15.38
C HIS A 46 13.14 -1.80 15.01
N ILE A 47 11.97 -1.51 15.62
CA ILE A 47 11.15 -0.34 15.27
C ILE A 47 11.69 0.94 15.93
N ALA A 48 12.32 0.84 17.10
CA ALA A 48 12.82 2.00 17.85
C ALA A 48 14.08 2.66 17.23
N ARG A 49 14.90 1.91 16.49
CA ARG A 49 16.20 2.40 15.97
C ARG A 49 16.10 3.21 14.67
N VAL A 50 15.00 3.07 13.92
CA VAL A 50 14.83 3.69 12.57
C VAL A 50 14.18 5.07 12.63
N VAL A 51 13.58 5.46 13.76
CA VAL A 51 12.83 6.72 13.91
C VAL A 51 13.76 7.94 13.99
N LYS A 52 15.01 7.81 14.47
CA LYS A 52 15.84 8.96 14.83
C LYS A 52 16.45 9.75 13.65
N HIS A 53 16.62 9.15 12.47
CA HIS A 53 17.39 9.79 11.37
C HIS A 53 16.58 10.17 10.12
N ARG A 54 15.24 10.04 10.15
CA ARG A 54 14.38 10.28 8.97
C ARG A 54 13.47 11.52 9.10
N LEU A 55 13.62 12.37 10.11
CA LEU A 55 12.71 13.52 10.32
C LEU A 55 13.10 14.81 9.56
N ALA A 56 14.38 15.05 9.27
CA ALA A 56 14.81 16.31 8.65
C ALA A 56 14.24 16.57 7.22
N PRO A 57 14.25 15.60 6.27
CA PRO A 57 13.70 15.85 4.94
C PRO A 57 12.16 15.78 4.88
N PHE A 58 11.49 15.37 5.96
CA PHE A 58 10.02 15.31 6.02
C PHE A 58 9.39 16.69 6.21
N ILE A 59 10.03 17.58 6.97
CA ILE A 59 9.49 18.91 7.28
C ILE A 59 9.49 19.82 6.05
N PHE A 60 10.57 19.81 5.26
CA PHE A 60 10.64 20.59 4.01
C PHE A 60 9.59 20.16 2.98
N ARG A 61 9.35 18.84 2.86
CA ARG A 61 8.31 18.31 1.98
C ARG A 61 6.92 18.75 2.43
N GLU A 62 6.63 18.69 3.73
CA GLU A 62 5.32 19.11 4.23
C GLU A 62 5.10 20.61 4.17
N LEU A 63 6.14 21.43 4.34
CA LEU A 63 6.04 22.88 4.17
C LEU A 63 5.70 23.24 2.71
N PHE A 64 6.28 22.52 1.74
CA PHE A 64 5.96 22.68 0.31
C PHE A 64 4.52 22.27 -0.03
N PHE A 65 4.03 21.15 0.53
CA PHE A 65 2.63 20.74 0.37
C PHE A 65 1.65 21.69 1.07
N CYS A 66 2.03 22.31 2.18
CA CYS A 66 1.23 23.32 2.88
C CYS A 66 1.03 24.58 2.03
N LEU A 67 2.11 25.08 1.38
CA LEU A 67 2.03 26.23 0.47
C LEU A 67 1.12 25.97 -0.75
N ILE A 68 1.15 24.76 -1.31
CA ILE A 68 0.30 24.36 -2.44
C ILE A 68 -1.18 24.24 -2.07
N ASN A 69 -1.50 23.93 -0.80
CA ASN A 69 -2.88 23.81 -0.33
C ASN A 69 -3.63 25.17 -0.21
N LEU A 70 -2.96 26.31 -0.42
CA LEU A 70 -3.56 27.65 -0.32
C LEU A 70 -4.51 28.00 -1.50
N LEU A 71 -4.56 27.16 -2.55
CA LEU A 71 -5.42 27.32 -3.72
C LEU A 71 -6.48 26.20 -3.77
N PRO A 72 -7.66 26.38 -3.14
CA PRO A 72 -8.67 25.32 -2.97
C PRO A 72 -9.29 24.80 -4.28
N MET A 73 -9.22 25.56 -5.38
CA MET A 73 -9.81 25.17 -6.68
C MET A 73 -8.91 24.29 -7.56
N ILE A 74 -7.58 24.40 -7.42
CA ILE A 74 -6.60 23.66 -8.25
C ILE A 74 -5.69 22.78 -7.38
N GLY A 75 -5.44 23.19 -6.14
CA GLY A 75 -4.55 22.51 -5.21
C GLY A 75 -5.05 21.11 -4.84
N THR A 76 -6.35 20.94 -4.60
CA THR A 76 -6.90 19.64 -4.20
C THR A 76 -6.75 18.54 -5.25
N PRO A 77 -7.15 18.72 -6.53
CA PRO A 77 -6.92 17.71 -7.56
C PRO A 77 -5.43 17.47 -7.84
N LEU A 78 -4.60 18.52 -7.78
CA LEU A 78 -3.16 18.39 -7.96
C LEU A 78 -2.50 17.58 -6.82
N VAL A 79 -2.91 17.81 -5.58
CA VAL A 79 -2.43 17.06 -4.41
C VAL A 79 -2.86 15.61 -4.48
N ILE A 80 -4.08 15.33 -4.96
CA ILE A 80 -4.54 13.96 -5.21
C ILE A 80 -3.65 13.28 -6.25
N TYR A 81 -3.41 13.94 -7.38
CA TYR A 81 -2.55 13.40 -8.43
C TYR A 81 -1.13 13.09 -7.94
N LEU A 82 -0.53 14.00 -7.15
CA LEU A 82 0.82 13.82 -6.61
C LEU A 82 0.90 12.74 -5.52
N ARG A 83 -0.17 12.57 -4.71
CA ARG A 83 -0.20 11.61 -3.58
C ARG A 83 -0.72 10.23 -4.00
N ALA A 84 -1.52 10.13 -5.06
CA ALA A 84 -2.07 8.90 -5.59
C ALA A 84 -1.05 7.76 -5.77
N PRO A 85 0.09 7.96 -6.46
CA PRO A 85 1.08 6.89 -6.64
C PRO A 85 1.60 6.33 -5.30
N ILE A 86 1.81 7.22 -4.33
CA ILE A 86 2.27 6.85 -2.99
C ILE A 86 1.17 6.05 -2.28
N GLN A 87 -0.08 6.45 -2.43
CA GLN A 87 -1.22 5.75 -1.83
C GLN A 87 -1.40 4.33 -2.42
N GLY A 88 -1.31 4.19 -3.74
CA GLY A 88 -1.34 2.88 -4.41
C GLY A 88 -0.20 1.97 -3.92
N TYR A 89 1.03 2.49 -3.90
CA TYR A 89 2.20 1.77 -3.40
C TYR A 89 2.05 1.32 -1.93
N ARG A 90 1.49 2.18 -1.06
CA ARG A 90 1.28 1.86 0.36
C ARG A 90 0.30 0.71 0.56
N THR A 91 -0.76 0.68 -0.24
CA THR A 91 -1.81 -0.33 -0.13
C THR A 91 -1.32 -1.67 -0.67
N HIS A 92 -0.50 -1.65 -1.72
CA HIS A 92 0.15 -2.85 -2.29
C HIS A 92 1.29 -3.42 -1.43
N ARG A 93 1.83 -2.65 -0.47
CA ARG A 93 3.03 -3.02 0.30
C ARG A 93 2.96 -4.41 0.96
N LYS A 94 1.76 -4.88 1.29
CA LYS A 94 1.59 -6.23 1.86
C LYS A 94 1.90 -7.32 0.87
N TYR A 95 1.46 -7.20 -0.36
CA TYR A 95 1.81 -8.16 -1.40
C TYR A 95 3.33 -8.26 -1.58
N TYR A 96 4.05 -7.13 -1.59
CA TYR A 96 5.52 -7.16 -1.64
C TYR A 96 6.13 -7.88 -0.44
N THR A 97 5.49 -7.77 0.73
CA THR A 97 5.91 -8.50 1.92
C THR A 97 5.66 -10.00 1.74
N TRP A 98 4.54 -10.37 1.10
CA TRP A 98 4.17 -11.77 0.79
C TRP A 98 5.06 -12.45 -0.25
N MET A 99 5.51 -11.69 -1.24
CA MET A 99 6.46 -12.17 -2.23
C MET A 99 7.91 -12.18 -1.73
N MET A 100 8.17 -11.77 -0.47
CA MET A 100 9.51 -11.59 0.10
C MET A 100 10.42 -10.66 -0.74
N TRP A 101 9.85 -9.69 -1.46
CA TRP A 101 10.62 -8.82 -2.33
C TRP A 101 11.49 -7.83 -1.55
N ASN A 102 12.70 -7.58 -2.05
CA ASN A 102 13.58 -6.56 -1.50
C ASN A 102 13.16 -5.14 -1.96
N ASN A 103 13.57 -4.10 -1.25
CA ASN A 103 13.17 -2.71 -1.54
C ASN A 103 13.52 -2.27 -2.98
N VAL A 104 14.57 -2.85 -3.56
CA VAL A 104 14.98 -2.59 -4.95
C VAL A 104 13.98 -3.19 -5.93
N GLN A 105 13.61 -4.47 -5.74
CA GLN A 105 12.65 -5.19 -6.57
C GLN A 105 11.26 -4.52 -6.52
N SER A 106 10.78 -4.15 -5.33
CA SER A 106 9.50 -3.45 -5.17
C SER A 106 9.50 -2.09 -5.87
N LYS A 107 10.63 -1.38 -5.89
CA LYS A 107 10.74 -0.07 -6.57
C LYS A 107 10.80 -0.23 -8.09
N GLU A 108 11.45 -1.28 -8.58
CA GLU A 108 11.49 -1.59 -10.00
C GLU A 108 10.11 -2.00 -10.53
N PHE A 109 9.42 -2.87 -9.80
CA PHE A 109 8.04 -3.26 -10.10
C PHE A 109 7.07 -2.07 -10.07
N TYR A 110 7.21 -1.21 -9.05
CA TYR A 110 6.44 0.03 -8.97
C TYR A 110 6.71 0.97 -10.15
N ARG A 111 7.95 1.04 -10.66
CA ARG A 111 8.28 1.84 -11.85
C ARG A 111 7.64 1.27 -13.10
N ALA A 112 7.58 -0.06 -13.24
CA ALA A 112 6.94 -0.73 -14.38
C ALA A 112 5.42 -0.47 -14.40
N HIS A 113 4.75 -0.57 -13.24
CA HIS A 113 3.29 -0.45 -13.14
C HIS A 113 2.82 0.91 -12.58
N LYS A 114 3.62 1.97 -12.78
CA LYS A 114 3.33 3.29 -12.18
C LYS A 114 1.96 3.84 -12.59
N GLY A 115 1.52 3.55 -13.81
CA GLY A 115 0.21 3.94 -14.33
C GLY A 115 -0.93 3.37 -13.47
N ASP A 116 -0.92 2.06 -13.26
CA ASP A 116 -1.95 1.36 -12.49
C ASP A 116 -1.99 1.82 -11.03
N TYR A 117 -0.82 1.98 -10.40
CA TYR A 117 -0.72 2.52 -9.05
C TYR A 117 -1.26 3.94 -8.91
N THR A 118 -1.05 4.77 -9.94
CA THR A 118 -1.53 6.15 -9.96
C THR A 118 -3.03 6.18 -10.17
N GLY A 119 -3.57 5.42 -11.13
CA GLY A 119 -5.01 5.33 -11.38
C GLY A 119 -5.77 4.82 -10.15
N PHE A 120 -5.31 3.72 -9.56
CA PHE A 120 -5.90 3.18 -8.34
C PHE A 120 -5.85 4.18 -7.18
N GLY A 121 -4.70 4.83 -7.00
CA GLY A 121 -4.51 5.84 -5.96
C GLY A 121 -5.43 7.05 -6.12
N ILE A 122 -5.66 7.51 -7.36
CA ILE A 122 -6.59 8.61 -7.66
C ILE A 122 -7.99 8.24 -7.22
N VAL A 123 -8.50 7.07 -7.65
CA VAL A 123 -9.85 6.62 -7.28
C VAL A 123 -10.00 6.50 -5.77
N CYS A 124 -9.03 5.87 -5.09
CA CYS A 124 -9.05 5.75 -3.64
C CYS A 124 -9.07 7.10 -2.91
N LEU A 125 -8.28 8.07 -3.38
CA LEU A 125 -8.21 9.40 -2.77
C LEU A 125 -9.47 10.23 -3.06
N LEU A 126 -10.05 10.10 -4.25
CA LEU A 126 -11.33 10.72 -4.61
C LEU A 126 -12.46 10.20 -3.72
N LEU A 127 -12.53 8.88 -3.50
CA LEU A 127 -13.51 8.28 -2.59
C LEU A 127 -13.33 8.77 -1.14
N GLN A 128 -12.06 8.92 -0.70
CA GLN A 128 -11.74 9.43 0.63
C GLN A 128 -12.06 10.93 0.82
N MET A 129 -12.36 11.67 -0.25
CA MET A 129 -12.75 13.08 -0.13
C MET A 129 -14.12 13.27 0.53
N ILE A 130 -14.96 12.23 0.57
CA ILE A 130 -16.27 12.29 1.21
C ILE A 130 -16.07 12.27 2.74
N PRO A 131 -16.31 13.41 3.44
CA PRO A 131 -16.14 13.45 4.89
C PRO A 131 -17.16 12.51 5.56
N GLY A 132 -16.76 11.87 6.65
CA GLY A 132 -17.58 10.88 7.36
C GLY A 132 -17.46 9.44 6.84
N PHE A 133 -17.17 9.23 5.55
CA PHE A 133 -17.06 7.88 4.95
C PHE A 133 -15.63 7.45 4.61
N ALA A 134 -14.64 8.32 4.80
CA ALA A 134 -13.23 8.03 4.48
C ALA A 134 -12.73 6.69 5.06
N VAL A 135 -13.15 6.34 6.28
CA VAL A 135 -12.77 5.07 6.93
C VAL A 135 -13.29 3.86 6.15
N VAL A 136 -14.54 3.91 5.67
CA VAL A 136 -15.13 2.85 4.86
C VAL A 136 -14.39 2.73 3.53
N PHE A 137 -14.10 3.85 2.88
CA PHE A 137 -13.38 3.85 1.61
C PHE A 137 -11.93 3.40 1.71
N ILE A 138 -11.30 3.60 2.86
CA ILE A 138 -9.99 3.00 3.16
C ILE A 138 -10.10 1.46 3.15
N PHE A 139 -11.16 0.89 3.72
CA PHE A 139 -11.42 -0.56 3.63
C PHE A 139 -11.66 -1.01 2.20
N THR A 140 -12.52 -0.30 1.46
CA THR A 140 -12.78 -0.57 0.04
C THR A 140 -11.48 -0.52 -0.78
N GLY A 141 -10.58 0.42 -0.50
CA GLY A 141 -9.27 0.49 -1.14
C GLY A 141 -8.38 -0.72 -0.85
N ASN A 142 -8.41 -1.26 0.37
CA ASN A 142 -7.69 -2.50 0.66
C ASN A 142 -8.30 -3.70 -0.05
N ILE A 143 -9.63 -3.79 -0.10
CA ILE A 143 -10.35 -4.86 -0.78
C ILE A 143 -10.04 -4.81 -2.27
N GLY A 144 -10.15 -3.64 -2.89
CA GLY A 144 -9.84 -3.42 -4.30
C GLY A 144 -8.38 -3.76 -4.65
N MET A 145 -7.42 -3.40 -3.79
CA MET A 145 -6.03 -3.83 -4.01
C MET A 145 -5.83 -5.32 -3.82
N GLY A 146 -6.49 -5.94 -2.84
CA GLY A 146 -6.44 -7.39 -2.64
C GLY A 146 -6.93 -8.13 -3.88
N LEU A 147 -8.06 -7.66 -4.43
CA LEU A 147 -8.63 -8.20 -5.66
C LEU A 147 -7.73 -7.96 -6.87
N TRP A 148 -7.22 -6.74 -7.06
CA TRP A 148 -6.27 -6.44 -8.14
C TRP A 148 -5.04 -7.35 -8.07
N THR A 149 -4.49 -7.53 -6.87
CA THR A 149 -3.36 -8.41 -6.62
C THR A 149 -3.69 -9.87 -6.96
N ALA A 150 -4.81 -10.40 -6.47
CA ALA A 150 -5.21 -11.79 -6.73
C ALA A 150 -5.49 -12.04 -8.22
N GLN A 151 -6.18 -11.12 -8.89
CA GLN A 151 -6.48 -11.26 -10.32
C GLN A 151 -5.22 -11.20 -11.18
N ASN A 152 -4.26 -10.33 -10.87
CA ASN A 152 -3.08 -10.11 -11.69
C ASN A 152 -1.84 -10.91 -11.23
N HIS A 153 -1.95 -11.73 -10.19
CA HIS A 153 -0.82 -12.47 -9.60
C HIS A 153 -0.08 -13.34 -10.62
N HIS A 154 -0.81 -14.10 -11.42
CA HIS A 154 -0.25 -14.98 -12.45
C HIS A 154 0.56 -14.20 -13.51
N ILE A 155 0.14 -12.98 -13.86
CA ILE A 155 0.85 -12.11 -14.80
C ILE A 155 2.16 -11.65 -14.17
N PHE A 156 2.13 -11.25 -12.90
CA PHE A 156 3.31 -10.81 -12.16
C PHE A 156 4.35 -11.92 -12.01
N GLU A 157 3.90 -13.16 -11.79
CA GLU A 157 4.79 -14.33 -11.69
C GLU A 157 5.43 -14.69 -13.03
N ALA A 158 4.69 -14.55 -14.14
CA ALA A 158 5.21 -14.74 -15.49
C ALA A 158 6.28 -13.70 -15.84
N GLU A 159 6.05 -12.42 -15.54
CA GLU A 159 7.04 -11.35 -15.75
C GLU A 159 8.30 -11.55 -14.91
N GLU A 160 8.14 -11.98 -13.65
CA GLU A 160 9.28 -12.26 -12.77
C GLU A 160 10.10 -13.46 -13.28
N SER A 161 9.44 -14.48 -13.82
CA SER A 161 10.10 -15.64 -14.41
C SER A 161 10.94 -15.26 -15.64
N ILE A 162 10.42 -14.38 -16.50
CA ILE A 162 11.16 -13.87 -17.68
C ILE A 162 12.39 -13.08 -17.25
N LYS A 163 12.30 -12.28 -16.18
CA LYS A 163 13.45 -11.50 -15.67
C LYS A 163 14.54 -12.35 -15.02
N ARG A 164 14.25 -13.62 -14.68
CA ARG A 164 15.20 -14.56 -14.07
C ARG A 164 15.94 -15.43 -15.09
N ILE A 165 15.55 -15.38 -16.37
CA ILE A 165 16.21 -16.04 -17.51
C ILE A 165 17.21 -15.07 -18.12
#